data_AF-A0A1I8J0L9-F1
#
_entry.id   AF-A0A1I8J0L9-F1
#
_cell.length_a   1.000
_cell.length_b   1.000
_cell.length_c   1.000
_cell.angle_alpha   90.00
_cell.angle_beta   90.00
_cell.angle_gamma   90.00
#
_symmetry.space_group_name_H-M   'P 1'
#
loop_
_entity.id
_entity.type
_entity.pdbx_description
1 polymer ?
#
loop_
_entity_poly.entity_id
_entity_poly.type
_entity_poly.pdbx_seq_one_letter_code
_entity_poly.pdbx_strand_id
1 'polypeptide(L)'
;GYTTEELIFEWVNKTKDRVQFSDDLELPEFVTPPNISTENRVVKYLTGNYSYLIATFYLNRKSGFYLIQTYIPSILIVILSWVSFWIDVRAVPARISLGLLTVLSMTTQSSGALGQLPRVSYI
;
A
#
# COMPACT_ATOMS: atom_id res chain seq x y z
N GLY A 1 32.16 7.49 17.51
CA GLY A 1 30.99 8.37 17.34
C GLY A 1 30.93 9.27 18.55
N TYR A 2 30.40 10.49 18.38
CA TYR A 2 30.31 11.43 19.49
C TYR A 2 29.17 11.06 20.42
N THR A 3 29.45 11.03 21.72
CA THR A 3 28.42 10.76 22.73
C THR A 3 27.59 12.01 23.01
N THR A 4 26.50 11.88 23.77
CA THR A 4 25.68 13.02 24.19
C THR A 4 26.43 14.08 25.01
N GLU A 5 27.60 13.76 25.58
CA GLU A 5 28.45 14.73 26.29
C GLU A 5 29.21 15.65 25.33
N GLU A 6 29.48 15.18 24.12
CA GLU A 6 30.24 15.90 23.10
C GLU A 6 29.32 16.57 22.06
N LEU A 7 28.19 15.93 21.75
CA LEU A 7 27.28 16.37 20.69
C LEU A 7 25.83 16.02 20.98
N ILE A 8 24.95 17.02 20.90
CA ILE A 8 23.50 16.88 21.01
C ILE A 8 22.86 17.45 19.74
N PHE A 9 22.04 16.65 19.07
CA PHE A 9 21.24 17.11 17.94
C PHE A 9 19.87 17.59 18.40
N GLU A 10 19.43 18.73 17.87
CA GLU A 10 18.09 19.24 18.07
C GLU A 10 17.50 19.77 16.76
N TRP A 11 16.21 19.52 16.54
CA TRP A 11 15.46 20.18 15.48
C TRP A 11 15.41 21.70 15.71
N VAL A 12 15.64 22.47 14.65
CA VAL A 12 15.59 23.93 14.70
C VAL A 12 14.14 24.38 14.96
N ASN A 13 13.92 25.08 16.08
CA ASN A 13 12.59 25.58 16.49
C ASN A 13 12.12 26.84 15.75
N LYS A 14 12.97 27.47 14.92
CA LYS A 14 12.66 28.74 14.25
C LYS A 14 11.76 28.59 13.03
N THR A 15 11.67 27.40 12.45
CA THR A 15 10.78 27.13 11.32
C THR A 15 9.54 26.39 11.80
N LYS A 16 8.37 26.84 11.36
CA LYS A 16 7.08 26.18 11.63
C LYS A 16 7.10 24.72 11.13
N ASP A 17 7.86 24.49 10.05
CA ASP A 17 8.11 23.19 9.45
C ASP A 17 9.58 22.81 9.63
N ARG A 18 9.83 21.76 10.43
CA ARG A 18 11.18 21.20 10.66
C ARG A 18 11.68 20.38 9.48
N VAL A 19 10.75 19.91 8.64
CA VAL A 19 11.00 19.17 7.40
C VAL A 19 10.11 19.80 6.34
N GLN A 20 10.71 20.21 5.21
CA GLN A 20 10.01 20.83 4.11
C GLN A 20 10.04 19.92 2.89
N PHE A 21 8.96 19.93 2.12
CA PHE A 21 8.86 19.30 0.82
C PHE A 21 8.67 20.37 -0.25
N SER A 22 9.02 20.05 -1.50
CA SER A 22 8.65 20.90 -2.62
C SER A 22 7.13 20.88 -2.81
N ASP A 23 6.54 22.02 -3.16
CA ASP A 23 5.11 22.11 -3.47
C ASP A 23 4.69 21.17 -4.61
N ASP A 24 5.63 20.88 -5.52
CA ASP A 24 5.45 19.97 -6.66
C ASP A 24 5.69 18.48 -6.32
N LEU A 25 5.83 18.12 -5.04
CA LEU A 25 6.07 16.72 -4.65
C LEU A 25 4.81 15.87 -4.79
N GLU A 26 4.78 15.07 -5.85
CA GLU A 26 3.77 14.04 -6.04
C GLU A 26 4.36 12.64 -5.92
N LEU A 27 3.71 11.79 -5.12
CA LEU A 27 4.02 10.37 -5.06
C LEU A 27 3.02 9.58 -5.93
N PRO A 28 3.50 8.62 -6.75
CA PRO A 28 2.63 7.88 -7.66
C PRO A 28 1.65 6.94 -6.92
N GLU A 29 2.12 6.31 -5.85
CA GLU A 29 1.36 5.28 -5.10
C GLU A 29 0.79 5.79 -3.76
N PHE A 30 1.27 6.95 -3.30
CA PHE A 30 0.90 7.52 -2.01
C PHE A 30 0.37 8.94 -2.16
N VAL A 31 -0.53 9.33 -1.26
CA VAL A 31 -0.88 10.73 -1.04
C VAL A 31 0.33 11.37 -0.35
N THR A 32 0.76 12.52 -0.86
CA THR A 32 1.85 13.30 -0.27
C THR A 32 1.60 13.43 1.24
N PRO A 33 2.57 13.07 2.09
CA PRO A 33 2.34 12.89 3.52
C PRO A 33 1.81 14.18 4.13
N PRO A 34 0.54 14.20 4.61
CA PRO A 34 -0.05 15.42 5.16
C PRO A 34 0.51 15.76 6.54
N ASN A 35 1.04 14.75 7.24
CA ASN A 35 1.53 14.87 8.60
C ASN A 35 2.94 14.28 8.71
N ILE A 36 3.83 15.02 9.35
CA ILE A 36 5.20 14.62 9.69
C ILE A 36 5.35 14.79 11.19
N SER A 37 5.87 13.78 11.90
CA SER A 37 6.24 13.94 13.31
C SER A 37 7.76 13.93 13.44
N THR A 38 8.30 14.97 14.06
CA THR A 38 9.74 15.08 14.35
C THR A 38 10.00 14.91 15.83
N GLU A 39 10.97 14.07 16.19
CA GLU A 39 11.35 13.78 17.57
C GLU A 39 12.88 13.83 17.72
N ASN A 40 13.34 14.30 18.88
CA ASN A 40 14.73 14.15 19.32
C ASN A 40 14.79 12.92 20.25
N ARG A 41 15.64 11.95 19.95
CA ARG A 41 15.74 10.72 20.74
C ARG A 41 17.17 10.47 21.17
N VAL A 42 17.36 10.02 22.42
CA VAL A 42 18.65 9.52 22.89
C VAL A 42 18.56 8.00 23.03
N VAL A 43 19.51 7.28 22.44
CA VAL A 43 19.57 5.82 22.52
C VAL A 43 20.83 5.42 23.26
N LYS A 44 20.68 4.51 24.23
CA LYS A 44 21.76 3.97 25.04
C LYS A 44 22.32 2.71 24.40
N TYR A 45 23.62 2.71 24.15
CA TYR A 45 24.40 1.56 23.67
C TYR A 45 25.44 1.16 24.72
N LEU A 46 26.09 0.00 24.51
CA LEU A 46 27.18 -0.48 25.36
C LEU A 46 28.37 0.51 25.43
N THR A 47 28.58 1.28 24.36
CA THR A 47 29.68 2.25 24.23
C THR A 47 29.32 3.66 24.69
N GLY A 48 28.07 3.91 25.12
CA GLY A 48 27.61 5.23 25.56
C GLY A 48 26.22 5.61 25.05
N ASN A 49 25.80 6.83 25.38
CA ASN A 49 24.55 7.41 24.90
C ASN A 49 24.81 8.25 23.64
N TYR A 50 23.92 8.11 22.66
CA TYR A 50 24.02 8.82 21.38
C TYR A 50 22.71 9.55 21.08
N SER A 51 22.82 10.77 20.57
CA SER A 51 21.69 11.61 20.16
C SER A 51 21.28 11.30 18.72
N TYR A 52 19.97 11.22 18.46
CA TYR A 52 19.35 10.94 17.17
C TYR A 52 18.21 11.93 16.90
N LEU A 53 18.07 12.32 15.63
CA LEU A 53 16.88 13.02 15.12
C LEU A 53 16.04 12.03 14.32
N ILE A 54 14.75 11.98 14.62
CA ILE A 54 13.78 11.12 13.93
C ILE A 54 12.75 12.00 13.25
N ALA A 55 12.51 11.76 11.97
CA ALA A 55 11.38 12.28 11.23
C ALA A 55 10.54 11.10 10.73
N THR A 56 9.29 11.04 11.17
CA THR A 56 8.34 9.99 10.79
C THR A 56 7.36 10.56 9.76
N PHE A 57 7.25 9.86 8.63
CA PHE A 57 6.36 10.22 7.54
C PHE A 57 5.15 9.28 7.52
N TYR A 58 3.95 9.85 7.57
CA TYR A 58 2.70 9.10 7.47
C TYR A 58 2.22 9.10 6.02
N LEU A 59 2.41 7.98 5.33
CA LEU A 59 2.04 7.81 3.92
C LEU A 59 0.71 7.06 3.80
N ASN A 60 -0.27 7.68 3.14
CA ASN A 60 -1.55 7.04 2.82
C ASN A 60 -1.52 6.53 1.38
N ARG A 61 -1.88 5.26 1.16
CA ARG A 61 -1.90 4.65 -0.17
C ARG A 61 -3.04 5.23 -1.03
N LYS A 62 -2.75 5.59 -2.28
CA LYS A 62 -3.76 5.92 -3.29
C LYS A 62 -4.42 4.64 -3.78
N SER A 63 -5.72 4.48 -3.55
CA SER A 63 -6.46 3.25 -3.93
C SER A 63 -7.03 3.27 -5.36
N GLY A 64 -7.04 4.42 -6.04
CA GLY A 64 -7.72 4.61 -7.32
C GLY A 64 -7.29 3.65 -8.43
N PHE A 65 -5.99 3.37 -8.55
CA PHE A 65 -5.48 2.44 -9.55
C PHE A 65 -5.97 1.00 -9.32
N TYR A 66 -5.90 0.53 -8.07
CA TYR A 66 -6.36 -0.81 -7.70
C TYR A 66 -7.87 -0.99 -7.88
N LEU A 67 -8.66 0.06 -7.62
CA LEU A 67 -10.11 0.05 -7.87
C LEU A 67 -10.43 -0.22 -9.34
N ILE A 68 -9.73 0.45 -10.27
CA ILE A 68 -9.99 0.29 -11.69
C ILE A 68 -9.43 -1.04 -12.22
N GLN A 69 -8.21 -1.40 -11.86
CA GLN A 69 -7.52 -2.56 -12.45
C GLN A 69 -7.94 -3.90 -11.86
N THR A 70 -8.34 -3.95 -10.58
CA THR A 70 -8.67 -5.20 -9.91
C THR A 70 -10.16 -5.27 -9.57
N TYR A 71 -10.72 -4.26 -8.89
CA TYR A 71 -12.11 -4.34 -8.40
C TYR A 71 -13.15 -4.35 -9.53
N ILE A 72 -13.05 -3.44 -10.52
CA ILE A 72 -13.98 -3.41 -11.66
C ILE A 72 -14.01 -4.76 -12.39
N PRO A 73 -12.88 -5.34 -12.84
CA PRO A 73 -12.93 -6.63 -13.54
C PRO A 73 -13.38 -7.78 -12.64
N SER A 74 -13.08 -7.79 -11.33
CA SER A 74 -13.66 -8.79 -10.42
C SER A 74 -15.19 -8.71 -10.36
N ILE A 75 -15.75 -7.51 -10.26
CA ILE A 75 -17.19 -7.29 -10.24
C ILE A 75 -17.83 -7.75 -11.56
N LEU A 76 -17.22 -7.45 -12.69
CA LEU A 76 -17.69 -7.92 -14.00
C LEU A 76 -17.68 -9.45 -14.08
N ILE A 77 -16.64 -10.13 -13.57
CA ILE A 77 -16.58 -11.60 -13.51
C ILE A 77 -17.73 -12.16 -12.66
N VAL A 78 -18.05 -11.53 -11.52
CA VAL A 78 -19.18 -11.93 -10.67
C VAL A 78 -20.51 -11.78 -11.41
N ILE A 79 -20.74 -10.67 -12.09
CA ILE A 79 -21.96 -10.45 -12.88
C ILE A 79 -22.07 -11.48 -14.01
N LEU A 80 -20.98 -11.75 -14.74
CA LEU A 80 -20.95 -12.76 -15.81
C LEU A 80 -21.22 -14.17 -15.29
N SER A 81 -20.79 -14.49 -14.06
CA SER A 81 -21.12 -15.78 -13.44
C SER A 81 -22.63 -15.95 -13.24
N TRP A 82 -23.35 -14.87 -12.95
CA TRP A 82 -24.80 -14.90 -12.76
C TRP A 82 -25.59 -14.99 -14.08
N VAL A 83 -25.02 -14.56 -15.19
CA VAL A 83 -25.63 -14.73 -16.52
C VAL A 83 -25.85 -16.22 -16.85
N SER A 84 -25.04 -17.12 -16.26
CA SER A 84 -25.22 -18.56 -16.41
C SER A 84 -26.57 -19.11 -15.89
N PHE A 85 -27.27 -18.35 -15.04
CA PHE A 85 -28.61 -18.69 -14.55
C PHE A 85 -29.71 -18.37 -15.57
N TRP A 86 -29.46 -17.45 -16.50
CA TRP A 86 -30.44 -17.03 -17.51
C TRP A 86 -30.43 -17.91 -18.77
N ILE A 87 -29.42 -18.77 -18.91
CA ILE A 87 -29.26 -19.66 -20.07
C ILE A 87 -30.16 -20.88 -19.91
N ASP A 88 -30.88 -21.25 -20.98
CA ASP A 88 -31.77 -22.42 -21.03
C ASP A 88 -31.03 -23.67 -20.53
N VAL A 89 -31.68 -24.43 -19.65
CA VAL A 89 -31.16 -25.65 -19.03
C VAL A 89 -30.66 -26.69 -20.04
N ARG A 90 -31.19 -26.67 -21.28
CA ARG A 90 -30.80 -27.57 -22.37
C ARG A 90 -29.43 -27.23 -22.96
N ALA A 91 -28.92 -26.01 -22.76
CA ALA A 91 -27.59 -25.59 -23.18
C ALA A 91 -26.51 -25.88 -22.12
N VAL A 92 -26.40 -27.15 -21.70
CA VAL A 92 -25.45 -27.61 -20.67
C VAL A 92 -23.99 -27.26 -20.99
N PRO A 93 -23.47 -27.46 -22.22
CA PRO A 93 -22.07 -27.17 -22.53
C PRO A 93 -21.71 -25.70 -22.31
N ALA A 94 -22.62 -24.78 -22.67
CA ALA A 94 -22.39 -23.35 -22.51
C ALA A 94 -22.27 -22.93 -21.04
N ARG A 95 -23.12 -23.49 -20.16
CA ARG A 95 -23.11 -23.18 -18.72
C ARG A 95 -21.84 -23.69 -18.04
N ILE A 96 -21.38 -24.89 -18.38
CA ILE A 96 -20.16 -25.47 -17.83
C ILE A 96 -18.92 -24.70 -18.31
N SER A 97 -18.85 -24.35 -19.60
CA SER A 97 -17.75 -23.54 -20.13
C SER A 97 -17.68 -22.15 -19.47
N LEU A 98 -18.82 -21.48 -19.27
CA LEU A 98 -18.86 -20.19 -18.58
C LEU A 98 -18.41 -20.32 -17.12
N GLY A 99 -18.88 -21.35 -16.40
CA GLY A 99 -18.44 -21.62 -15.02
C GLY A 99 -16.91 -21.82 -14.92
N LEU A 100 -16.35 -22.69 -15.76
CA LEU A 100 -14.91 -22.94 -15.79
C LEU A 100 -14.09 -21.70 -16.12
N LEU A 101 -14.53 -20.91 -17.11
CA LEU A 101 -13.85 -19.67 -17.49
C LEU A 101 -13.89 -18.62 -16.37
N THR A 102 -15.00 -18.50 -15.63
CA THR A 102 -15.09 -17.55 -14.50
C THR A 102 -14.15 -17.92 -13.37
N VAL A 103 -14.06 -19.21 -13.02
CA VAL A 103 -13.13 -19.70 -11.98
C VAL A 103 -11.69 -19.48 -12.43
N LEU A 104 -11.35 -19.87 -13.65
CA LEU A 104 -10.00 -19.68 -14.20
C LEU A 104 -9.61 -18.19 -14.20
N SER A 105 -10.51 -17.32 -14.66
CA SER A 105 -10.29 -15.87 -14.69
C SER A 105 -10.05 -15.31 -13.29
N MET A 106 -10.82 -15.75 -12.29
CA MET A 106 -10.64 -15.36 -10.90
C MET A 106 -9.29 -15.85 -10.33
N THR A 107 -8.89 -17.10 -10.62
CA THR A 107 -7.59 -17.64 -10.20
C THR A 107 -6.43 -16.89 -10.83
N THR A 108 -6.51 -16.57 -12.13
CA THR A 108 -5.49 -15.78 -12.84
C THR A 108 -5.40 -14.37 -12.26
N GLN A 109 -6.53 -13.71 -12.02
CA GLN A 109 -6.56 -12.37 -11.43
C GLN A 109 -6.00 -12.35 -10.01
N SER A 110 -6.36 -13.34 -9.18
CA SER A 110 -5.82 -13.49 -7.82
C SER A 110 -4.31 -13.70 -7.83
N SER A 111 -3.81 -14.55 -8.72
CA SER A 111 -2.38 -14.79 -8.88
C SER A 111 -1.64 -13.53 -9.37
N GLY A 112 -2.25 -12.78 -10.29
CA GLY A 112 -1.73 -11.50 -10.77
C GLY A 112 -1.66 -10.44 -9.67
N ALA A 113 -2.70 -10.34 -8.83
CA ALA A 113 -2.74 -9.41 -7.71
C ALA A 113 -1.70 -9.75 -6.63
N LEU A 114 -1.57 -11.03 -6.27
CA LEU A 114 -0.57 -11.51 -5.31
C LEU A 114 0.87 -11.37 -5.84
N GLY A 115 1.07 -11.43 -7.16
CA GLY A 115 2.38 -11.24 -7.78
C GLY A 115 2.89 -9.79 -7.73
N GLN A 116 1.99 -8.81 -7.58
CA GLN A 116 2.35 -7.39 -7.45
C GLN A 116 2.67 -6.98 -6.00
N LEU A 117 2.38 -7.84 -5.03
CA LEU A 117 2.54 -7.56 -3.61
C LEU A 117 3.72 -8.37 -3.04
N PRO A 118 4.48 -7.82 -2.07
CA PRO A 118 5.46 -8.61 -1.35
C PRO A 118 4.76 -9.76 -0.61
N ARG A 119 5.41 -10.93 -0.60
CA ARG A 119 4.88 -12.11 0.08
C ARG A 119 4.82 -11.88 1.58
N VAL A 120 3.62 -11.87 2.12
CA VAL A 120 3.34 -11.79 3.55
C VAL A 120 2.64 -13.05 4.03
N SER A 121 2.87 -13.44 5.28
CA SER A 121 2.30 -14.65 5.89
C SER A 121 0.95 -14.41 6.58
N TYR A 122 0.37 -13.21 6.44
CA TYR A 122 -0.91 -12.82 7.02
C TYR A 122 -1.94 -12.53 5.92
N ILE A 123 -3.22 -12.57 6.31
CA ILE A 123 -4.38 -12.18 5.49
C ILE A 123 -4.75 -10.73 5.84
#